data_AF-K6U6E6-F1
#
_entry.id   AF-K6U6E6-F1
#
_cell.length_a   1.000
_cell.length_b   1.000
_cell.length_c   1.000
_cell.angle_alpha   90.00
_cell.angle_beta   90.00
_cell.angle_gamma   90.00
#
_symmetry.space_group_name_H-M   'P 1'
#
loop_
_entity.id
_entity.type
_entity.pdbx_description
1 polymer ?
#
loop_
_entity_poly.entity_id
_entity_poly.type
_entity_poly.pdbx_seq_one_letter_code
_entity_poly.pdbx_strand_id
1 'polypeptide(L)'
;MNSENKHMDINEESIVKNKKRGDILYYSISQVAALLDEDERNILYYTNVFDNILKIEISDKKLRYTTRDIDKLEFLINLKNKGMTIKEIQSYCKELPLNIEDLVNIKENNSISINEIISTIVESENEKYDNLKEYLTTKIHENNELSVQKIVDALMQEQTKQLNILRENILDEIKEYIDYKFNVECKNNENLYSELSEKITKLASEKNSLEHNIKSQLKEFNEISISRDNNLIAEIKRFKNVIEQAYYIQKEMETQPRKISLIERLFGVTH
;
A
#
# COMPACT_ATOMS: atom_id res chain seq x y z
N MET A 1 -14.22 12.75 43.07
CA MET A 1 -15.12 13.40 42.09
C MET A 1 -15.95 12.31 41.46
N ASN A 2 -17.27 12.42 41.66
CA ASN A 2 -18.30 11.48 41.23
C ASN A 2 -18.36 11.41 39.71
N SER A 3 -18.35 10.20 39.14
CA SER A 3 -18.88 9.95 37.81
C SER A 3 -20.29 9.38 37.98
N GLU A 4 -21.27 10.26 37.79
CA GLU A 4 -22.69 10.00 37.88
C GLU A 4 -23.17 8.95 36.87
N ASN A 5 -24.12 8.14 37.34
CA ASN A 5 -24.97 7.24 36.58
C ASN A 5 -25.57 7.94 35.35
N LYS A 6 -25.23 7.45 34.16
CA LYS A 6 -26.11 7.58 32.99
C LYS A 6 -26.89 6.27 32.85
N HIS A 7 -28.07 6.24 33.47
CA HIS A 7 -29.11 5.31 33.05
C HIS A 7 -29.48 5.66 31.59
N MET A 8 -29.26 4.73 30.68
CA MET A 8 -29.90 4.76 29.36
C MET A 8 -31.37 4.39 29.57
N ASP A 9 -32.25 5.38 29.45
CA ASP A 9 -33.67 5.15 29.16
C ASP A 9 -33.75 4.62 27.73
N ILE A 10 -33.91 3.31 27.58
CA ILE A 10 -34.24 2.68 26.31
C ILE A 10 -35.76 2.54 26.30
N ASN A 11 -36.43 3.46 25.62
CA ASN A 11 -37.80 3.23 25.14
C ASN A 11 -37.75 2.07 24.13
N GLU A 12 -37.98 0.84 24.60
CA GLU A 12 -38.24 -0.31 23.74
C GLU A 12 -39.64 -0.19 23.11
N GLU A 13 -39.76 0.60 22.06
CA GLU A 13 -40.75 0.30 21.02
C GLU A 13 -40.32 -1.01 20.34
N SER A 14 -40.76 -2.12 20.93
CA SER A 14 -40.54 -3.45 20.40
C SER A 14 -41.40 -3.65 19.13
N ILE A 15 -40.81 -3.30 17.99
CA ILE A 15 -41.30 -3.71 16.67
C ILE A 15 -41.11 -5.22 16.55
N VAL A 16 -42.09 -5.99 17.01
CA VAL A 16 -42.17 -7.44 16.83
C VAL A 16 -42.65 -7.71 15.40
N LYS A 17 -41.72 -7.71 14.43
CA LYS A 17 -42.03 -8.26 13.10
C LYS A 17 -41.16 -9.44 12.68
N ASN A 18 -40.10 -9.81 13.41
CA ASN A 18 -39.22 -10.90 13.00
C ASN A 18 -38.52 -11.61 14.19
N LYS A 19 -39.26 -12.20 15.14
CA LYS A 19 -38.68 -13.13 16.13
C LYS A 19 -39.21 -14.54 15.91
N LYS A 20 -38.30 -15.50 15.73
CA LYS A 20 -38.60 -16.93 15.53
C LYS A 20 -39.40 -17.47 16.73
N ARG A 21 -40.41 -18.32 16.46
CA ARG A 21 -41.39 -18.93 17.39
C ARG A 21 -40.80 -19.74 18.58
N GLY A 22 -39.48 -19.74 18.82
CA GLY A 22 -38.78 -20.65 19.72
C GLY A 22 -38.11 -20.04 20.97
N ASP A 23 -37.88 -18.72 21.04
CA ASP A 23 -37.05 -18.12 22.10
C ASP A 23 -37.84 -17.48 23.27
N ILE A 24 -39.18 -17.50 23.21
CA ILE A 24 -40.05 -16.84 24.19
C ILE A 24 -40.79 -17.90 25.01
N LEU A 25 -40.57 -17.91 26.34
CA LEU A 25 -41.21 -18.88 27.24
C LEU A 25 -42.73 -18.68 27.35
N TYR A 26 -43.19 -17.43 27.33
CA TYR A 26 -44.60 -17.05 27.44
C TYR A 26 -44.92 -15.84 26.56
N TYR A 27 -46.06 -15.89 25.89
CA TYR A 27 -46.58 -14.83 25.04
C TYR A 27 -47.71 -14.07 25.75
N SER A 28 -47.77 -12.75 25.55
CA SER A 28 -48.92 -11.93 25.96
C SER A 28 -50.07 -12.04 24.97
N ILE A 29 -51.28 -11.67 25.39
CA ILE A 29 -52.46 -11.68 24.51
C ILE A 29 -52.26 -10.87 23.22
N SER A 30 -51.60 -9.72 23.33
CA SER A 30 -51.24 -8.86 22.18
C SER A 30 -50.29 -9.53 21.20
N GLN A 31 -49.34 -10.32 21.71
CA GLN A 31 -48.41 -11.09 20.87
C GLN A 31 -49.12 -12.27 20.21
N VAL A 32 -50.02 -12.95 20.92
CA VAL A 32 -50.82 -14.05 20.34
C VAL A 32 -51.76 -13.53 19.26
N ALA A 33 -52.44 -12.39 19.50
CA ALA A 33 -53.27 -11.71 18.52
C ALA A 33 -52.50 -11.38 17.23
N ALA A 34 -51.30 -10.82 17.36
CA ALA A 34 -50.42 -10.55 16.21
C ALA A 34 -49.93 -11.82 15.50
N LEU A 35 -49.73 -12.92 16.22
CA LEU A 35 -49.26 -14.19 15.65
C LEU A 35 -50.36 -14.95 14.90
N LEU A 36 -51.61 -14.83 15.33
CA LEU A 36 -52.77 -15.51 14.75
C LEU A 36 -53.58 -14.63 13.78
N ASP A 37 -53.15 -13.38 13.57
CA ASP A 37 -53.85 -12.37 12.76
C ASP A 37 -55.32 -12.16 13.18
N GLU A 38 -55.52 -12.07 14.50
CA GLU A 38 -56.84 -11.96 15.12
C GLU A 38 -56.88 -10.80 16.12
N ASP A 39 -58.06 -10.23 16.36
CA ASP A 39 -58.22 -9.17 17.36
C ASP A 39 -57.95 -9.69 18.79
N GLU A 40 -57.31 -8.88 19.64
CA GLU A 40 -57.08 -9.23 21.05
C GLU A 40 -58.37 -9.62 21.78
N ARG A 41 -59.51 -9.02 21.39
CA ARG A 41 -60.83 -9.34 21.94
C ARG A 41 -61.29 -10.74 21.53
N ASN A 42 -60.98 -11.18 20.31
CA ASN A 42 -61.32 -12.52 19.81
C ASN A 42 -60.45 -13.56 20.52
N ILE A 43 -59.15 -13.30 20.68
CA ILE A 43 -58.25 -14.15 21.45
C ILE A 43 -58.74 -14.30 22.90
N LEU A 44 -59.14 -13.20 23.54
CA LEU A 44 -59.71 -13.23 24.89
C LEU A 44 -61.01 -14.03 24.95
N TYR A 45 -61.90 -13.83 23.97
CA TYR A 45 -63.15 -14.55 23.86
C TYR A 45 -62.93 -16.06 23.75
N TYR A 46 -62.10 -16.51 22.81
CA TYR A 46 -61.81 -17.93 22.61
C TYR A 46 -61.09 -18.55 23.80
N THR A 47 -60.18 -17.80 24.44
CA THR A 47 -59.52 -18.25 25.68
C THR A 47 -60.54 -18.54 26.77
N ASN A 48 -61.54 -17.68 26.94
CA ASN A 48 -62.59 -17.87 27.96
C ASN A 48 -63.58 -18.99 27.58
N VAL A 49 -63.97 -19.07 26.32
CA VAL A 49 -64.95 -20.07 25.82
C VAL A 49 -64.38 -21.49 25.86
N PHE A 50 -63.07 -21.63 25.63
CA PHE A 50 -62.36 -22.90 25.63
C PHE A 50 -61.43 -23.04 26.83
N ASP A 51 -61.72 -22.37 27.95
CA ASP A 51 -60.92 -22.44 29.18
C ASP A 51 -60.73 -23.89 29.67
N ASN A 52 -61.75 -24.72 29.49
CA ASN A 52 -61.73 -26.14 29.81
C ASN A 52 -60.73 -26.97 28.98
N ILE A 53 -60.34 -26.50 27.79
CA ILE A 53 -59.41 -27.17 26.85
C ILE A 53 -58.01 -26.55 26.96
N LEU A 54 -57.93 -25.22 27.00
CA LEU A 54 -56.68 -24.46 26.93
C LEU A 54 -55.99 -24.31 28.29
N LYS A 55 -56.75 -24.11 29.37
CA LYS A 55 -56.22 -23.97 30.76
C LYS A 55 -55.01 -23.02 30.85
N ILE A 56 -55.14 -21.82 30.29
CA ILE A 56 -54.06 -20.83 30.19
C ILE A 56 -53.65 -20.34 31.59
N GLU A 57 -52.34 -20.19 31.82
CA GLU A 57 -51.82 -19.71 33.09
C GLU A 57 -52.06 -18.19 33.27
N ILE A 58 -52.53 -17.80 34.46
CA ILE A 58 -52.72 -16.38 34.85
C ILE A 58 -51.66 -16.02 35.90
N SER A 59 -50.78 -15.07 35.57
CA SER A 59 -49.76 -14.55 36.49
C SER A 59 -49.81 -13.03 36.49
N ASP A 60 -49.84 -12.42 37.68
CA ASP A 60 -49.97 -10.96 37.88
C ASP A 60 -51.12 -10.31 37.10
N LYS A 61 -52.29 -10.97 37.10
CA LYS A 61 -53.50 -10.54 36.35
C LYS A 61 -53.30 -10.43 34.83
N LYS A 62 -52.27 -11.09 34.28
CA LYS A 62 -52.00 -11.19 32.84
C LYS A 62 -52.03 -12.66 32.40
N LEU A 63 -52.64 -12.91 31.24
CA LEU A 63 -52.66 -14.22 30.59
C LEU A 63 -51.28 -14.51 29.98
N ARG A 64 -50.76 -15.71 30.22
CA ARG A 64 -49.47 -16.19 29.70
C ARG A 64 -49.71 -17.43 28.84
N TYR A 65 -49.48 -17.30 27.54
CA TYR A 65 -49.66 -18.39 26.57
C TYR A 65 -48.33 -19.05 26.28
N THR A 66 -48.26 -20.38 26.28
CA THR A 66 -47.12 -21.11 25.74
C THR A 66 -47.26 -21.33 24.23
N THR A 67 -46.20 -21.75 23.54
CA THR A 67 -46.27 -22.11 22.12
C THR A 67 -47.33 -23.20 21.86
N ARG A 68 -47.48 -24.18 22.76
CA ARG A 68 -48.51 -25.23 22.63
C ARG A 68 -49.93 -24.66 22.76
N ASP A 69 -50.12 -23.67 23.61
CA ASP A 69 -51.43 -23.02 23.78
C ASP A 69 -51.81 -22.23 22.53
N ILE A 70 -50.83 -21.61 21.88
CA ILE A 70 -51.02 -20.90 20.61
C ILE A 70 -51.43 -21.89 19.52
N ASP A 71 -50.75 -23.03 19.38
CA ASP A 71 -51.09 -24.04 18.38
C ASP A 71 -52.50 -24.63 18.61
N LYS A 72 -52.88 -24.87 19.88
CA LYS A 72 -54.24 -25.31 20.24
C LYS A 72 -55.28 -24.23 19.92
N LEU A 73 -54.98 -22.97 20.21
CA LEU A 73 -55.89 -21.87 19.94
C LEU A 73 -56.08 -21.65 18.43
N GLU A 74 -55.00 -21.72 17.65
CA GLU A 74 -55.01 -21.69 16.18
C GLU A 74 -55.92 -22.79 15.63
N PHE A 75 -55.80 -24.01 16.16
CA PHE A 75 -56.65 -25.13 15.78
C PHE A 75 -58.14 -24.88 16.09
N LEU A 76 -58.46 -24.39 17.30
CA LEU A 76 -59.83 -24.11 17.72
C LEU A 76 -60.47 -22.99 16.88
N ILE A 77 -59.71 -21.93 16.59
CA ILE A 77 -60.15 -20.82 15.72
C ILE A 77 -60.41 -21.34 14.30
N ASN A 78 -59.53 -22.18 13.76
CA ASN A 78 -59.73 -22.79 12.45
C ASN A 78 -60.99 -23.66 12.37
N LEU A 79 -61.32 -24.42 13.41
CA LEU A 79 -62.58 -25.17 13.46
C LEU A 79 -63.80 -24.26 13.52
N LYS A 80 -63.69 -23.15 14.26
CA LYS A 80 -64.76 -22.14 14.33
C LYS A 80 -64.99 -21.45 12.99
N ASN A 81 -63.91 -21.09 12.29
CA ASN A 81 -63.94 -20.47 10.96
C ASN A 81 -64.48 -21.43 9.88
N LYS A 82 -64.35 -22.74 10.07
CA LYS A 82 -64.99 -23.77 9.24
C LYS A 82 -66.49 -23.95 9.51
N GLY A 83 -67.08 -23.14 10.39
CA GLY A 83 -68.52 -23.10 10.63
C GLY A 83 -69.01 -23.98 11.79
N MET A 84 -68.12 -24.65 12.53
CA MET A 84 -68.52 -25.44 13.70
C MET A 84 -69.02 -24.55 14.84
N THR A 85 -69.98 -25.05 15.62
CA THR A 85 -70.41 -24.43 16.87
C THR A 85 -69.42 -24.75 18.00
N ILE A 86 -69.40 -23.90 19.03
CA ILE A 86 -68.54 -24.09 20.19
C ILE A 86 -68.78 -25.45 20.85
N LYS A 87 -70.03 -25.92 20.90
CA LYS A 87 -70.39 -27.22 21.49
C LYS A 87 -69.87 -28.40 20.68
N GLU A 88 -69.93 -28.31 19.36
CA GLU A 88 -69.37 -29.35 18.47
C GLU A 88 -67.86 -29.42 18.60
N ILE A 89 -67.18 -28.27 18.64
CA ILE A 89 -65.73 -28.20 18.86
C ILE A 89 -65.35 -28.82 20.21
N GLN A 90 -66.08 -28.47 21.27
CA GLN A 90 -65.85 -29.05 22.60
C GLN A 90 -66.13 -30.56 22.66
N SER A 91 -67.10 -31.08 21.90
CA SER A 91 -67.36 -32.52 21.82
C SER A 91 -66.25 -33.23 21.05
N TYR A 92 -65.83 -32.65 19.92
CA TYR A 92 -64.77 -33.18 19.08
C TYR A 92 -63.44 -33.31 19.83
N CYS A 93 -63.05 -32.27 20.59
CA CYS A 93 -61.83 -32.30 21.40
C CYS A 93 -61.90 -33.25 22.61
N LYS A 94 -63.09 -33.75 22.99
CA LYS A 94 -63.22 -34.81 24.01
C LYS A 94 -63.02 -36.20 23.44
N GLU A 95 -63.38 -36.42 22.19
CA GLU A 95 -63.23 -37.72 21.50
C GLU A 95 -61.82 -37.90 20.93
N LEU A 96 -61.19 -36.82 20.49
CA LEU A 96 -59.81 -36.81 20.00
C LEU A 96 -58.98 -35.80 20.82
N PRO A 97 -58.30 -36.25 21.89
CA PRO A 97 -57.49 -35.36 22.70
C PRO A 97 -56.30 -34.82 21.89
N LEU A 98 -56.02 -33.53 22.05
CA LEU A 98 -54.98 -32.81 21.29
C LEU A 98 -53.54 -33.08 21.80
N ASN A 99 -53.37 -33.92 22.82
CA ASN A 99 -52.05 -34.34 23.32
C ASN A 99 -51.82 -35.82 22.94
N ILE A 100 -50.63 -36.13 22.44
CA ILE A 100 -50.23 -37.49 22.03
C ILE A 100 -50.22 -38.43 23.23
N GLU A 101 -49.86 -37.95 24.43
CA GLU A 101 -49.85 -38.76 25.66
C GLU A 101 -51.25 -39.27 26.05
N ASP A 102 -52.31 -38.54 25.67
CA ASP A 102 -53.70 -38.90 25.99
C ASP A 102 -54.30 -39.91 24.99
N LEU A 103 -53.69 -40.09 23.80
CA LEU A 103 -54.09 -41.07 22.78
C LEU A 103 -53.67 -42.51 23.12
N VAL A 104 -52.70 -42.70 24.01
CA VAL A 104 -52.16 -44.02 24.41
C VAL A 104 -53.19 -44.89 25.17
N ASN A 105 -54.27 -44.29 25.68
CA ASN A 105 -55.26 -44.97 26.53
C ASN A 105 -56.55 -45.41 25.79
N ILE A 106 -56.59 -45.40 24.46
CA ILE A 106 -57.76 -45.86 23.69
C ILE A 106 -57.84 -47.39 23.78
N LYS A 107 -58.89 -47.92 24.42
CA LYS A 107 -59.17 -49.36 24.50
C LYS A 107 -59.47 -49.94 23.10
N GLU A 108 -58.59 -50.81 22.60
CA GLU A 108 -58.72 -51.47 21.29
C GLU A 108 -59.43 -52.83 21.40
N ASN A 109 -60.37 -53.10 20.47
CA ASN A 109 -61.10 -54.38 20.34
C ASN A 109 -60.91 -55.04 18.94
N ASN A 110 -59.93 -54.62 18.12
CA ASN A 110 -59.78 -55.09 16.74
C ASN A 110 -58.43 -55.80 16.49
N SER A 111 -58.41 -56.74 15.53
CA SER A 111 -57.29 -57.66 15.18
C SER A 111 -56.03 -57.00 14.59
N ILE A 112 -56.04 -55.70 14.33
CA ILE A 112 -54.88 -54.91 13.96
C ILE A 112 -54.90 -53.72 14.90
N SER A 113 -53.87 -53.59 15.73
CA SER A 113 -53.76 -52.47 16.65
C SER A 113 -53.54 -51.21 15.81
N ILE A 114 -54.35 -50.17 16.03
CA ILE A 114 -54.15 -48.85 15.41
C ILE A 114 -52.74 -48.34 15.74
N ASN A 115 -52.19 -48.74 16.89
CA ASN A 115 -50.81 -48.44 17.27
C ASN A 115 -49.78 -49.08 16.35
N GLU A 116 -49.99 -50.31 15.86
CA GLU A 116 -49.08 -50.95 14.89
C GLU A 116 -49.08 -50.22 13.55
N ILE A 117 -50.26 -49.77 13.09
CA ILE A 117 -50.37 -48.97 11.86
C ILE A 117 -49.65 -47.63 12.03
N ILE A 118 -49.85 -46.96 13.17
CA ILE A 118 -49.19 -45.69 13.47
C ILE A 118 -47.67 -45.88 13.53
N SER A 119 -47.16 -46.92 14.19
CA SER A 119 -45.72 -47.16 14.29
C SER A 119 -45.09 -47.44 12.92
N THR A 120 -45.71 -48.27 12.08
CA THR A 120 -45.20 -48.54 10.72
C THR A 120 -45.20 -47.29 9.84
N ILE A 121 -46.22 -46.43 9.97
CA ILE A 121 -46.25 -45.14 9.25
C ILE A 121 -45.11 -44.23 9.75
N VAL A 122 -44.93 -44.13 11.06
CA VAL A 122 -43.87 -43.30 11.66
C VAL A 122 -42.48 -43.81 11.23
N GLU A 123 -42.24 -45.11 11.24
CA GLU A 123 -41.00 -45.71 10.77
C GLU A 123 -40.73 -45.42 9.29
N SER A 124 -41.74 -45.59 8.43
CA SER A 124 -41.60 -45.30 6.99
C SER A 124 -41.34 -43.83 6.71
N GLU A 125 -42.01 -42.91 7.42
CA GLU A 125 -41.79 -41.48 7.26
C GLU A 125 -40.42 -41.05 7.81
N ASN A 126 -39.97 -41.63 8.92
CA ASN A 126 -38.62 -41.41 9.44
C ASN A 126 -37.55 -41.89 8.45
N GLU A 127 -37.72 -43.06 7.83
CA GLU A 127 -36.78 -43.56 6.82
C GLU A 127 -36.70 -42.63 5.60
N LYS A 128 -37.85 -42.16 5.09
CA LYS A 128 -37.86 -41.17 4.00
C LYS A 128 -37.19 -39.86 4.41
N TYR A 129 -37.42 -39.41 5.64
CA TYR A 129 -36.82 -38.20 6.17
C TYR A 129 -35.30 -38.34 6.29
N ASP A 130 -34.80 -39.46 6.79
CA ASP A 130 -33.36 -39.73 6.91
C ASP A 130 -32.70 -39.80 5.54
N ASN A 131 -33.32 -40.48 4.57
CA ASN A 131 -32.82 -40.54 3.19
C ASN A 131 -32.78 -39.14 2.54
N LEU A 132 -33.82 -38.32 2.74
CA LEU A 132 -33.84 -36.95 2.23
C LEU A 132 -32.75 -36.10 2.88
N LYS A 133 -32.56 -36.24 4.20
CA LYS A 133 -31.53 -35.54 4.96
C LYS A 133 -30.14 -35.90 4.47
N GLU A 134 -29.87 -37.18 4.22
CA GLU A 134 -28.59 -37.64 3.68
C GLU A 134 -28.36 -37.10 2.25
N TYR A 135 -29.37 -37.20 1.38
CA TYR A 135 -29.30 -36.64 0.02
C TYR A 135 -28.99 -35.13 0.02
N LEU A 136 -29.71 -34.36 0.84
CA LEU A 136 -29.51 -32.92 0.96
C LEU A 136 -28.14 -32.60 1.53
N THR A 137 -27.68 -33.33 2.55
CA THR A 137 -26.35 -33.13 3.14
C THR A 137 -25.26 -33.34 2.10
N THR A 138 -25.35 -34.42 1.32
CA THR A 138 -24.41 -34.72 0.24
C THR A 138 -24.44 -33.64 -0.84
N LYS A 139 -25.63 -33.22 -1.30
CA LYS A 139 -25.75 -32.18 -2.33
C LYS A 139 -25.25 -30.82 -1.86
N ILE A 140 -25.49 -30.46 -0.61
CA ILE A 140 -24.95 -29.25 -0.01
C ILE A 140 -23.42 -29.32 0.04
N HIS A 141 -22.85 -30.47 0.43
CA HIS A 141 -21.40 -30.66 0.48
C HIS A 141 -20.76 -30.52 -0.91
N GLU A 142 -21.26 -31.25 -1.91
CA GLU A 142 -20.79 -31.21 -3.30
C GLU A 142 -20.84 -29.78 -3.87
N ASN A 143 -21.95 -29.07 -3.65
CA ASN A 143 -22.12 -27.71 -4.16
C ASN A 143 -21.19 -26.71 -3.44
N ASN A 144 -20.97 -26.89 -2.14
CA ASN A 144 -20.04 -26.07 -1.38
C ASN A 144 -18.60 -26.31 -1.84
N GLU A 145 -18.19 -27.56 -2.05
CA GLU A 145 -16.87 -27.92 -2.57
C GLU A 145 -16.63 -27.29 -3.95
N LEU A 146 -17.59 -27.41 -4.86
CA LEU A 146 -17.51 -26.79 -6.19
C LEU A 146 -17.44 -25.26 -6.11
N SER A 147 -18.20 -24.65 -5.20
CA SER A 147 -18.20 -23.19 -5.02
C SER A 147 -16.88 -22.70 -4.45
N VAL A 148 -16.33 -23.40 -3.46
CA VAL A 148 -15.01 -23.11 -2.88
C VAL A 148 -13.92 -23.24 -3.95
N GLN A 149 -13.95 -24.30 -4.77
CA GLN A 149 -12.97 -24.48 -5.84
C GLN A 149 -13.00 -23.31 -6.85
N LYS A 150 -14.19 -22.88 -7.28
CA LYS A 150 -14.33 -21.72 -8.18
C LYS A 150 -13.79 -20.43 -7.56
N ILE A 151 -14.01 -20.22 -6.26
CA ILE A 151 -13.47 -19.06 -5.53
C ILE A 151 -11.95 -19.12 -5.48
N VAL A 152 -11.39 -20.30 -5.17
CA VAL A 152 -9.94 -20.51 -5.11
C VAL A 152 -9.31 -20.26 -6.49
N ASP A 153 -9.88 -20.79 -7.56
CA ASP A 153 -9.36 -20.61 -8.92
C ASP A 153 -9.39 -19.14 -9.33
N ALA A 154 -10.48 -18.42 -9.04
CA ALA A 154 -10.60 -16.98 -9.31
C ALA A 154 -9.59 -16.16 -8.50
N LEU A 155 -9.39 -16.49 -7.23
CA LEU A 155 -8.38 -15.85 -6.38
C LEU A 155 -6.96 -16.10 -6.90
N MET A 156 -6.63 -17.33 -7.29
CA MET A 156 -5.32 -17.66 -7.86
C MET A 156 -5.05 -16.89 -9.16
N GLN A 157 -6.04 -16.78 -10.04
CA GLN A 157 -5.91 -16.00 -11.28
C GLN A 157 -5.67 -14.52 -11.00
N GLU A 158 -6.43 -13.90 -10.11
CA GLU A 158 -6.27 -12.48 -9.78
C GLU A 158 -4.94 -12.23 -9.05
N GLN A 159 -4.57 -13.07 -8.09
CA GLN A 159 -3.27 -12.96 -7.42
C GLN A 159 -2.09 -13.06 -8.39
N THR A 160 -2.17 -13.99 -9.35
CA THR A 160 -1.13 -14.15 -10.38
C THR A 160 -1.02 -12.90 -11.25
N LYS A 161 -2.16 -12.30 -11.62
CA LYS A 161 -2.19 -11.06 -12.38
C LYS A 161 -1.57 -9.90 -11.60
N GLN A 162 -1.93 -9.73 -10.33
CA GLN A 162 -1.38 -8.68 -9.47
C GLN A 162 0.13 -8.84 -9.26
N LEU A 163 0.61 -10.07 -9.05
CA LEU A 163 2.04 -10.35 -8.91
C LEU A 163 2.82 -10.03 -10.20
N ASN A 164 2.25 -10.32 -11.37
CA ASN A 164 2.88 -9.96 -12.65
C ASN A 164 2.97 -8.43 -12.82
N ILE A 165 1.91 -7.69 -12.48
CA ILE A 165 1.93 -6.22 -12.52
C ILE A 165 3.00 -5.67 -11.57
N LEU A 166 3.08 -6.20 -10.34
CA LEU A 166 4.10 -5.79 -9.38
C LEU A 166 5.51 -6.09 -9.91
N ARG A 167 5.72 -7.24 -10.54
CA ARG A 167 7.01 -7.63 -11.14
C ARG A 167 7.44 -6.63 -12.20
N GLU A 168 6.56 -6.30 -13.14
CA GLU A 168 6.89 -5.34 -14.20
C GLU A 168 7.19 -3.96 -13.64
N ASN A 169 6.39 -3.47 -12.67
CA ASN A 169 6.64 -2.18 -12.02
C ASN A 169 8.02 -2.12 -11.34
N ILE A 170 8.41 -3.18 -10.63
CA ILE A 170 9.74 -3.26 -9.99
C ILE A 170 10.85 -3.25 -11.04
N LEU A 171 10.66 -3.98 -12.14
CA LEU A 171 11.66 -4.01 -13.23
C LEU A 171 11.82 -2.63 -13.88
N ASP A 172 10.72 -1.92 -14.11
CA ASP A 172 10.74 -0.57 -14.66
C ASP A 172 11.42 0.42 -13.71
N GLU A 173 11.12 0.38 -12.41
CA GLU A 173 11.75 1.26 -11.41
C GLU A 173 13.26 0.99 -11.28
N ILE A 174 13.68 -0.28 -11.30
CA ILE A 174 15.10 -0.65 -11.30
C ILE A 174 15.78 -0.11 -12.58
N LYS A 175 15.14 -0.26 -13.73
CA LYS A 175 15.68 0.21 -15.00
C LYS A 175 15.83 1.74 -15.01
N GLU A 176 14.80 2.47 -14.59
CA GLU A 176 14.86 3.93 -14.49
C GLU A 176 15.97 4.38 -13.53
N TYR A 177 16.14 3.70 -12.40
CA TYR A 177 17.21 4.02 -11.45
C TYR A 177 18.60 3.78 -12.04
N ILE A 178 18.80 2.66 -12.75
CA ILE A 178 20.06 2.35 -13.44
C ILE A 178 20.33 3.41 -14.52
N ASP A 179 19.35 3.73 -15.35
CA ASP A 179 19.47 4.73 -16.42
C ASP A 179 19.79 6.11 -15.85
N TYR A 180 19.11 6.51 -14.76
CA TYR A 180 19.41 7.75 -14.05
C TYR A 180 20.85 7.79 -13.55
N LYS A 181 21.29 6.74 -12.84
CA LYS A 181 22.64 6.68 -12.27
C LYS A 181 23.71 6.71 -13.35
N PHE A 182 23.51 5.95 -14.44
CA PHE A 182 24.43 5.93 -15.57
C PHE A 182 24.52 7.30 -16.26
N ASN A 183 23.38 7.97 -16.47
CA ASN A 183 23.35 9.31 -17.04
C ASN A 183 24.06 10.35 -16.16
N VAL A 184 23.91 10.26 -14.84
CA VAL A 184 24.62 11.15 -13.90
C VAL A 184 26.14 10.92 -13.96
N GLU A 185 26.58 9.66 -13.98
CA GLU A 185 28.01 9.32 -14.11
C GLU A 185 28.60 9.78 -15.44
N CYS A 186 27.88 9.59 -16.56
CA CYS A 186 28.30 10.09 -17.87
C CYS A 186 28.45 11.62 -17.89
N LYS A 187 27.45 12.37 -17.39
CA LYS A 187 27.53 13.84 -17.32
C LYS A 187 28.68 14.33 -16.44
N ASN A 188 28.92 13.67 -15.31
CA ASN A 188 30.05 14.01 -14.45
C ASN A 188 31.40 13.75 -15.14
N ASN A 189 31.52 12.64 -15.87
CA ASN A 189 32.74 12.33 -16.62
C ASN A 189 32.96 13.28 -17.80
N GLU A 190 31.91 13.67 -18.53
CA GLU A 190 32.01 14.69 -19.59
C GLU A 190 32.49 16.03 -19.03
N ASN A 191 31.92 16.48 -17.89
CA ASN A 191 32.35 17.71 -17.22
C ASN A 191 33.82 17.66 -16.76
N LEU A 192 34.26 16.53 -16.20
CA LEU A 192 35.66 16.35 -15.81
C LEU A 192 36.59 16.40 -17.03
N TYR A 193 36.21 15.78 -18.15
CA TYR A 193 37.00 15.80 -19.38
C TYR A 193 37.08 17.21 -19.97
N SER A 194 35.97 17.96 -20.00
CA SER A 194 35.97 19.34 -20.47
C SER A 194 36.84 20.23 -19.58
N GLU A 195 36.74 20.11 -18.26
CA GLU A 195 37.53 20.91 -17.33
C GLU A 195 39.04 20.60 -17.45
N LEU A 196 39.39 19.32 -17.63
CA LEU A 196 40.77 18.90 -17.83
C LEU A 196 41.32 19.39 -19.18
N SER A 197 40.50 19.33 -20.24
CA SER A 197 40.84 19.82 -21.57
C SER A 197 41.06 21.34 -21.59
N GLU A 198 40.21 22.10 -20.90
CA GLU A 198 40.40 23.55 -20.71
C GLU A 198 41.70 23.86 -19.95
N LYS A 199 41.99 23.13 -18.86
CA LYS A 199 43.24 23.30 -18.11
C LYS A 199 44.48 22.98 -18.96
N ILE A 200 44.44 21.90 -19.74
CA ILE A 200 45.52 21.53 -20.67
C ILE A 200 45.70 22.62 -21.74
N THR A 201 44.60 23.12 -22.31
CA THR A 201 44.63 24.17 -23.33
C THR A 201 45.22 25.46 -22.77
N LYS A 202 44.82 25.83 -21.55
CA LYS A 202 45.37 27.00 -20.83
C LYS A 202 46.87 26.82 -20.57
N LEU A 203 47.30 25.68 -20.05
CA LEU A 203 48.72 25.39 -19.82
C LEU A 203 49.54 25.42 -21.12
N ALA A 204 49.01 24.88 -22.22
CA ALA A 204 49.66 24.93 -23.52
C ALA A 204 49.80 26.37 -24.03
N SER A 205 48.78 27.20 -23.84
CA SER A 205 48.82 28.62 -24.21
C SER A 205 49.83 29.43 -23.37
N GLU A 206 49.86 29.20 -22.05
CA GLU A 206 50.82 29.82 -21.13
C GLU A 206 52.26 29.41 -21.46
N LYS A 207 52.48 28.12 -21.73
CA LYS A 207 53.80 27.61 -22.17
C LYS A 207 54.25 28.28 -23.47
N ASN A 208 53.39 28.36 -24.48
CA ASN A 208 53.73 28.98 -25.76
C ASN A 208 54.05 30.47 -25.60
N SER A 209 53.28 31.19 -24.78
CA SER A 209 53.55 32.59 -24.45
C SER A 209 54.90 32.76 -23.74
N LEU A 210 55.21 31.88 -22.78
CA LEU A 210 56.48 31.91 -22.06
C LEU A 210 57.66 31.61 -23.00
N GLU A 211 57.52 30.61 -23.86
CA GLU A 211 58.54 30.25 -24.86
C GLU A 211 58.80 31.42 -25.82
N HIS A 212 57.74 32.09 -26.29
CA HIS A 212 57.87 33.28 -27.12
C HIS A 212 58.61 34.40 -26.38
N ASN A 213 58.25 34.66 -25.12
CA ASN A 213 58.91 35.69 -24.31
C ASN A 213 60.40 35.39 -24.13
N ILE A 214 60.77 34.14 -23.79
CA ILE A 214 62.18 33.73 -23.64
C ILE A 214 62.93 33.88 -24.96
N LYS A 215 62.34 33.44 -26.09
CA LYS A 215 62.95 33.59 -27.43
C LYS A 215 63.18 35.07 -27.77
N SER A 216 62.22 35.94 -27.47
CA SER A 216 62.34 37.38 -27.69
C SER A 216 63.46 37.99 -26.85
N GLN A 217 63.51 37.67 -25.54
CA GLN A 217 64.55 38.14 -24.63
C GLN A 217 65.95 37.65 -25.03
N LEU A 218 66.08 36.39 -25.46
CA LEU A 218 67.35 35.86 -25.95
C LEU A 218 67.81 36.55 -27.24
N LYS A 219 66.87 36.87 -28.14
CA LYS A 219 67.18 37.59 -29.37
C LYS A 219 67.68 39.00 -29.06
N GLU A 220 66.99 39.72 -28.19
CA GLU A 220 67.37 41.06 -27.74
C GLU A 220 68.75 41.04 -27.04
N PHE A 221 68.99 40.06 -26.16
CA PHE A 221 70.28 39.87 -25.51
C PHE A 221 71.43 39.61 -26.51
N ASN A 222 71.19 38.77 -27.53
CA ASN A 222 72.18 38.51 -28.58
C ASN A 222 72.48 39.77 -29.39
N GLU A 223 71.46 40.54 -29.77
CA GLU A 223 71.63 41.80 -30.50
C GLU A 223 72.47 42.81 -29.69
N ILE A 224 72.19 42.94 -28.39
CA ILE A 224 72.97 43.78 -27.47
C ILE A 224 74.42 43.31 -27.38
N SER A 225 74.64 41.99 -27.22
CA SER A 225 75.98 41.41 -27.10
C SER A 225 76.80 41.63 -28.37
N ILE A 226 76.23 41.37 -29.55
CA ILE A 226 76.87 41.60 -30.84
C ILE A 226 77.20 43.09 -31.02
N SER A 227 76.28 44.00 -30.67
CA SER A 227 76.55 45.44 -30.74
C SER A 227 77.70 45.85 -29.84
N ARG A 228 77.77 45.29 -28.62
CA ARG A 228 78.84 45.57 -27.66
C ARG A 228 80.19 45.05 -28.16
N ASP A 229 80.22 43.83 -28.66
CA ASP A 229 81.43 43.22 -29.23
C ASP A 229 81.95 44.02 -30.43
N ASN A 230 81.05 44.45 -31.32
CA ASN A 230 81.39 45.30 -32.45
C ASN A 230 82.00 46.64 -32.03
N ASN A 231 81.44 47.28 -30.99
CA ASN A 231 81.99 48.51 -30.43
C ASN A 231 83.38 48.28 -29.83
N LEU A 232 83.58 47.18 -29.10
CA LEU A 232 84.84 46.80 -28.48
C LEU A 232 85.92 46.53 -29.55
N ILE A 233 85.57 45.83 -30.63
CA ILE A 233 86.44 45.61 -31.79
C ILE A 233 86.83 46.95 -32.44
N ALA A 234 85.88 47.89 -32.57
CA ALA A 234 86.16 49.21 -33.14
C ALA A 234 87.14 50.01 -32.26
N GLU A 235 86.98 49.96 -30.93
CA GLU A 235 87.93 50.57 -29.98
C GLU A 235 89.31 49.93 -30.06
N ILE A 236 89.41 48.59 -30.07
CA ILE A 236 90.69 47.88 -30.22
C ILE A 236 91.39 48.29 -31.52
N LYS A 237 90.65 48.39 -32.63
CA LYS A 237 91.20 48.87 -33.91
C LYS A 237 91.71 50.31 -33.83
N ARG A 238 91.00 51.19 -33.12
CA ARG A 238 91.45 52.57 -32.87
C ARG A 238 92.74 52.59 -32.05
N PHE A 239 92.79 51.85 -30.94
CA PHE A 239 94.00 51.75 -30.11
C PHE A 239 95.19 51.20 -30.91
N LYS A 240 94.98 50.15 -31.70
CA LYS A 240 96.02 49.61 -32.59
C LYS A 240 96.58 50.68 -33.54
N ASN A 241 95.71 51.45 -34.19
CA ASN A 241 96.14 52.52 -35.11
C ASN A 241 96.92 53.62 -34.38
N VAL A 242 96.48 54.03 -33.18
CA VAL A 242 97.21 55.00 -32.34
C VAL A 242 98.59 54.48 -31.95
N ILE A 243 98.69 53.21 -31.55
CA ILE A 243 99.97 52.58 -31.20
C ILE A 243 100.89 52.48 -32.42
N GLU A 244 100.37 52.08 -33.59
CA GLU A 244 101.13 52.03 -34.83
C GLU A 244 101.66 53.43 -35.20
N GLN A 245 100.81 54.46 -35.13
CA GLN A 245 101.22 55.85 -35.36
C GLN A 245 102.30 56.29 -34.37
N ALA A 246 102.14 56.02 -33.08
CA ALA A 246 103.13 56.34 -32.06
C ALA A 246 104.48 55.64 -32.33
N TYR A 247 104.43 54.38 -32.75
CA TYR A 247 105.63 53.60 -33.13
C TYR A 247 106.34 54.21 -34.34
N TYR A 248 105.61 54.57 -35.40
CA TYR A 248 106.20 55.23 -36.57
C TYR A 248 106.80 56.59 -36.23
N ILE A 249 106.12 57.42 -35.43
CA ILE A 249 106.64 58.71 -34.96
C ILE A 249 107.93 58.51 -34.17
N GLN A 250 107.96 57.53 -33.25
CA GLN A 250 109.15 57.24 -32.46
C GLN A 250 110.33 56.80 -33.35
N LYS A 251 110.07 55.95 -34.36
CA LYS A 251 111.07 55.52 -35.33
C LYS A 251 111.57 56.65 -36.23
N GLU A 252 110.69 57.59 -36.63
CA GLU A 252 111.08 58.82 -37.33
C GLU A 252 111.95 59.71 -36.45
N MET A 253 111.63 59.86 -35.17
CA MET A 253 112.43 60.62 -34.21
C MET A 253 113.82 59.99 -33.97
N GLU A 254 113.91 58.66 -33.98
CA GLU A 254 115.18 57.92 -33.86
C GLU A 254 116.03 57.95 -35.14
N THR A 255 115.42 58.14 -36.32
CA THR A 255 116.12 58.19 -37.61
C THR A 255 116.48 59.61 -38.07
N GLN A 256 116.00 60.66 -37.39
CA GLN A 256 116.51 62.02 -37.61
C GLN A 256 117.89 62.20 -36.96
N PRO A 257 118.90 62.72 -37.69
CA PRO A 257 120.18 63.08 -37.07
C PRO A 257 119.94 64.15 -36.01
N ARG A 258 120.47 63.93 -34.78
CA ARG A 258 120.36 64.79 -33.59
C ARG A 258 120.08 66.26 -33.95
N LYS A 259 118.80 66.66 -33.89
CA LYS A 259 118.41 68.07 -33.90
C LYS A 259 118.44 68.55 -32.46
N ILE A 260 119.35 69.48 -32.22
CA ILE A 260 119.58 70.32 -31.04
C ILE A 260 118.30 70.46 -30.20
N SER A 261 118.42 70.12 -28.91
CA SER A 261 117.29 70.08 -27.99
C SER A 261 116.69 71.48 -27.79
N LEU A 262 115.39 71.52 -27.47
CA LEU A 262 114.63 72.76 -27.23
C LEU A 262 115.23 73.60 -26.08
N ILE A 263 115.95 72.96 -25.15
CA ILE A 263 116.71 73.61 -24.07
C ILE A 263 117.94 74.32 -24.61
N GLU A 264 118.72 73.70 -25.51
CA GLU A 264 119.88 74.33 -26.17
C GLU A 264 119.47 75.51 -27.07
N ARG A 265 118.22 75.54 -27.56
CA ARG A 265 117.64 76.65 -28.33
C ARG A 265 117.11 77.80 -27.48
N LEU A 266 116.72 77.55 -26.24
CA LEU A 266 116.10 78.55 -25.35
C LEU A 266 117.10 79.19 -24.38
N PHE A 267 118.19 78.50 -24.04
CA PHE A 267 119.22 79.00 -23.14
C PHE A 267 120.58 78.92 -23.84
N GLY A 268 120.87 79.91 -24.66
CA GLY A 268 122.21 80.09 -25.22
C GLY A 268 123.21 80.31 -24.09
N VAL A 269 123.95 79.25 -23.74
CA VAL A 269 125.15 79.35 -22.92
C VAL A 269 126.30 78.71 -23.66
N THR A 270 127.22 79.57 -24.06
CA THR A 270 128.58 79.27 -24.48
C THR A 270 129.37 78.69 -23.31
N HIS A 271 129.74 77.41 -23.40
CA HIS A 271 131.12 76.91 -23.33
C HIS A 271 131.17 75.41 -23.63
#